data_AF-A0A3P1Y3D5-F1
#
_entry.id   AF-A0A3P1Y3D5-F1
#
_cell.length_a   1.000
_cell.length_b   1.000
_cell.length_c   1.000
_cell.angle_alpha   90.00
_cell.angle_beta   90.00
_cell.angle_gamma   90.00
#
_symmetry.space_group_name_H-M   'P 1'
#
loop_
_entity.id
_entity.type
_entity.pdbx_description
1 polymer ?
#
loop_
_entity_poly.entity_id
_entity_poly.type
_entity_poly.pdbx_seq_one_letter_code
_entity_poly.pdbx_strand_id
1 'polypeptide(L)'
;MDERIVFPRWRDVPEIERMTAGMEELAERHARLAESGRAEDRSEARKLHARLSDGYWDLLFALLDAQTAALPERLTFDGNERLFIDFGFLGTRVTPVHKDFDAMRALGSRSGAGVFSCLAFSDYIAECWAGITGNPCPDPVGGPSAEERVGAMEAQLEELQARRDAELLRILGGRRGGATEPEKLASDLDRNLFSAIRVGMRVKEYREAENALRETMAQERFRYVEAERVMGLRISSARKDEAQPLGLPEAERFMELHESTKRLARKILHVRADAGKAARRAQRIADGCAEFSDLMKRRELKNMLTKKREYVAVPAKTARCTASLLCPSDAAPVPHAEAAALLETLCDYDLDMLSVPRVRMYGVPRVVFIPGQGLGTYDWQDHSLLLPAFPSGSAEQSLSYALGTFRWDSDEDRVLKNPYGQIREHRSKSVLDMAASFCKDYCVWMTRERKGYRVLPRETHNAFQGMFAPRRDD
;
A
#
# COMPACT_ATOMS: atom_id res chain seq x y z
N MET A 1 -21.67 -27.44 3.80
CA MET A 1 -22.78 -26.47 3.83
C MET A 1 -22.73 -25.74 2.51
N ASP A 2 -23.78 -25.87 1.72
CA ASP A 2 -23.88 -25.31 0.37
C ASP A 2 -24.44 -23.89 0.52
N GLU A 3 -23.58 -22.94 0.88
CA GLU A 3 -23.98 -21.57 1.21
C GLU A 3 -24.06 -20.73 -0.06
N ARG A 4 -25.29 -20.56 -0.55
CA ARG A 4 -25.63 -19.53 -1.51
C ARG A 4 -25.53 -18.17 -0.81
N ILE A 5 -24.77 -17.23 -1.38
CA ILE A 5 -24.89 -15.83 -0.93
C ILE A 5 -26.24 -15.29 -1.38
N VAL A 6 -27.01 -14.78 -0.42
CA VAL A 6 -28.20 -13.98 -0.68
C VAL A 6 -27.87 -12.55 -0.28
N PHE A 7 -28.26 -11.56 -1.08
CA PHE A 7 -28.16 -10.15 -0.70
C PHE A 7 -29.44 -9.75 0.05
N PRO A 8 -29.49 -9.83 1.40
CA PRO A 8 -30.77 -9.81 2.12
C PRO A 8 -31.43 -8.44 2.05
N ARG A 9 -30.64 -7.38 1.94
CA ARG A 9 -31.10 -6.00 1.74
C ARG A 9 -31.82 -5.78 0.41
N TRP A 10 -31.50 -6.60 -0.60
CA TRP A 10 -31.95 -6.42 -1.98
C TRP A 10 -32.83 -7.58 -2.49
N ARG A 11 -33.35 -8.39 -1.57
CA ARG A 11 -34.25 -9.52 -1.86
C ARG A 11 -35.47 -9.14 -2.71
N ASP A 12 -35.95 -7.90 -2.58
CA ASP A 12 -37.15 -7.41 -3.27
C ASP A 12 -36.79 -6.58 -4.52
N VAL A 13 -35.52 -6.60 -4.96
CA VAL A 13 -35.04 -5.94 -6.20
C VAL A 13 -34.90 -7.00 -7.30
N PRO A 14 -35.87 -7.12 -8.23
CA PRO A 14 -35.91 -8.24 -9.18
C PRO A 14 -34.69 -8.32 -10.11
N GLU A 15 -34.07 -7.18 -10.39
CA GLU A 15 -32.87 -7.13 -11.24
C GLU A 15 -31.67 -7.85 -10.61
N ILE A 16 -31.44 -7.64 -9.31
CA ILE A 16 -30.34 -8.28 -8.58
C ILE A 16 -30.57 -9.78 -8.49
N GLU A 17 -31.79 -10.21 -8.14
CA GLU A 17 -32.16 -11.63 -8.09
C GLU A 17 -31.97 -12.31 -9.46
N ARG A 18 -32.46 -11.69 -10.53
CA ARG A 18 -32.30 -12.18 -11.91
C ARG A 18 -30.83 -12.30 -12.31
N MET A 19 -29.99 -11.32 -11.96
CA MET A 19 -28.56 -11.36 -12.26
C MET A 19 -27.85 -12.48 -11.48
N THR A 20 -28.11 -12.62 -10.18
CA THR A 20 -27.53 -13.70 -9.37
C THR A 20 -27.95 -15.07 -9.89
N ALA A 21 -29.24 -15.28 -10.19
CA ALA A 21 -29.73 -16.54 -10.76
C ALA A 21 -29.12 -16.84 -12.14
N GLY A 22 -28.95 -15.81 -12.98
CA GLY A 22 -28.28 -15.96 -14.28
C GLY A 22 -26.81 -16.35 -14.14
N MET A 23 -26.10 -15.81 -13.15
CA MET A 23 -24.72 -16.22 -12.85
C MET A 23 -24.64 -17.67 -12.35
N GLU A 24 -25.61 -18.13 -11.54
CA GLU A 24 -25.70 -19.53 -11.10
C GLU A 24 -25.91 -20.49 -12.27
N GLU A 25 -26.86 -20.20 -13.16
CA GLU A 25 -27.11 -21.02 -14.35
C GLU A 25 -25.86 -21.10 -15.25
N LEU A 26 -25.18 -19.97 -15.45
CA LEU A 26 -23.93 -19.90 -16.21
C LEU A 26 -22.82 -20.72 -15.55
N ALA A 27 -22.71 -20.68 -14.22
CA ALA A 27 -21.71 -21.44 -13.46
C ALA A 27 -21.97 -22.96 -13.55
N GLU A 28 -23.23 -23.39 -13.41
CA GLU A 28 -23.60 -24.81 -13.56
C GLU A 28 -23.35 -25.31 -14.99
N ARG A 29 -23.63 -24.50 -16.00
CA ARG A 29 -23.32 -24.85 -17.40
C ARG A 29 -21.80 -24.87 -17.64
N HIS A 30 -21.06 -23.92 -17.07
CA HIS A 30 -19.61 -23.90 -17.14
C HIS A 30 -19.01 -25.17 -16.52
N ALA A 31 -19.40 -25.55 -15.30
CA ALA A 31 -18.88 -26.72 -14.61
C ALA A 31 -19.07 -28.00 -15.42
N ARG A 32 -20.29 -28.21 -15.97
CA ARG A 32 -20.60 -29.35 -16.85
C ARG A 32 -19.72 -29.43 -18.10
N LEU A 33 -19.40 -28.30 -18.72
CA LEU A 33 -18.61 -28.25 -19.94
C LEU A 33 -17.10 -28.29 -19.67
N ALA A 34 -16.64 -27.74 -18.55
CA ALA A 34 -15.24 -27.70 -18.16
C ALA A 34 -14.67 -29.11 -17.89
N GLU A 35 -15.51 -30.03 -17.42
CA GLU A 35 -15.15 -31.44 -17.19
C GLU A 35 -15.14 -32.28 -18.48
N SER A 36 -15.60 -31.73 -19.60
CA SER A 36 -15.68 -32.47 -20.88
C SER A 36 -14.32 -32.61 -21.57
N GLY A 37 -14.05 -33.82 -22.08
CA GLY A 37 -12.88 -34.10 -22.92
C GLY A 37 -12.95 -33.51 -24.34
N ARG A 38 -14.06 -32.91 -24.76
CA ARG A 38 -14.26 -32.39 -26.13
C ARG A 38 -13.68 -30.98 -26.29
N ALA A 39 -13.07 -30.72 -27.45
CA ALA A 39 -12.46 -29.40 -27.74
C ALA A 39 -13.50 -28.27 -27.85
N GLU A 40 -14.68 -28.56 -28.40
CA GLU A 40 -15.80 -27.61 -28.53
C GLU A 40 -16.32 -27.20 -27.15
N ASP A 41 -16.52 -28.17 -26.25
CA ASP A 41 -16.98 -27.92 -24.88
C ASP A 41 -15.98 -27.08 -24.08
N ARG A 42 -14.66 -27.32 -24.25
CA ARG A 42 -13.62 -26.47 -23.64
C ARG A 42 -13.63 -25.04 -24.18
N SER A 43 -13.90 -24.86 -25.47
CA SER A 43 -14.02 -23.53 -26.09
C SER A 43 -15.23 -22.79 -25.54
N GLU A 44 -16.38 -23.47 -25.43
CA GLU A 44 -17.60 -22.91 -24.87
C GLU A 44 -17.47 -22.61 -23.37
N ALA A 45 -16.83 -23.49 -22.59
CA ALA A 45 -16.54 -23.26 -21.18
C ALA A 45 -15.73 -21.97 -20.98
N ARG A 46 -14.70 -21.71 -21.80
CA ARG A 46 -13.94 -20.45 -21.74
C ARG A 46 -14.82 -19.22 -21.99
N LYS A 47 -15.75 -19.29 -22.95
CA LYS A 47 -16.70 -18.19 -23.21
C LYS A 47 -17.66 -17.98 -22.04
N LEU A 48 -18.16 -19.06 -21.44
CA LEU A 48 -19.02 -18.98 -20.25
C LEU A 48 -18.26 -18.39 -19.05
N HIS A 49 -16.99 -18.76 -18.86
CA HIS A 49 -16.15 -18.18 -17.82
C HIS A 49 -15.93 -16.67 -18.03
N ALA A 50 -15.68 -16.22 -19.26
CA ALA A 50 -15.60 -14.80 -19.58
C ALA A 50 -16.91 -14.07 -19.27
N ARG A 51 -18.06 -14.65 -19.61
CA ARG A 51 -19.38 -14.10 -19.29
C ARG A 51 -19.64 -14.03 -17.78
N LEU A 52 -19.20 -15.04 -17.01
CA LEU A 52 -19.28 -15.00 -15.54
C LEU A 52 -18.43 -13.87 -14.97
N SER A 53 -17.23 -13.67 -15.50
CA SER A 53 -16.35 -12.56 -15.10
C SER A 53 -16.97 -11.20 -15.43
N ASP A 54 -17.62 -11.04 -16.59
CA ASP A 54 -18.34 -9.80 -16.92
C ASP A 54 -19.56 -9.60 -16.02
N GLY A 55 -20.25 -10.68 -15.67
CA GLY A 55 -21.38 -10.69 -14.75
C GLY A 55 -21.07 -10.11 -13.37
N TYR A 56 -19.82 -10.18 -12.90
CA TYR A 56 -19.39 -9.47 -11.68
C TYR A 56 -19.67 -7.96 -11.77
N TRP A 57 -19.27 -7.33 -12.88
CA TRP A 57 -19.44 -5.88 -13.04
C TRP A 57 -20.91 -5.49 -13.18
N ASP A 58 -21.67 -6.29 -13.91
CA ASP A 58 -23.10 -6.07 -14.10
C ASP A 58 -23.84 -6.15 -12.75
N LEU A 59 -23.56 -7.18 -11.95
CA LEU A 59 -24.15 -7.35 -10.62
C LEU A 59 -23.71 -6.25 -9.65
N LEU A 60 -22.42 -5.86 -9.68
CA LEU A 60 -21.92 -4.72 -8.89
C LEU A 60 -22.68 -3.43 -9.24
N PHE A 61 -22.86 -3.13 -10.53
CA PHE A 61 -23.58 -1.92 -10.93
C PHE A 61 -25.07 -1.96 -10.58
N ALA A 62 -25.70 -3.13 -10.61
CA ALA A 62 -27.08 -3.29 -10.13
C ALA A 62 -27.20 -3.06 -8.62
N LEU A 63 -26.26 -3.58 -7.82
CA LEU A 63 -26.18 -3.31 -6.37
C LEU A 63 -26.01 -1.81 -6.10
N LEU A 64 -25.09 -1.15 -6.82
CA LEU A 64 -24.87 0.29 -6.66
C LEU A 64 -26.06 1.13 -7.11
N ASP A 65 -26.78 0.71 -8.16
CA ASP A 65 -28.01 1.39 -8.57
C ASP A 65 -29.09 1.31 -7.50
N ALA A 66 -29.30 0.14 -6.92
CA ALA A 66 -30.25 -0.06 -5.84
C ALA A 66 -29.87 0.78 -4.62
N GLN A 67 -28.59 0.76 -4.24
CA GLN A 67 -28.10 1.45 -3.07
C GLN A 67 -28.10 2.97 -3.20
N THR A 68 -27.77 3.49 -4.39
CA THR A 68 -27.73 4.94 -4.65
C THR A 68 -29.07 5.52 -5.04
N ALA A 69 -30.13 4.70 -5.20
CA ALA A 69 -31.46 5.16 -5.61
C ALA A 69 -32.04 6.24 -4.69
N ALA A 70 -31.78 6.14 -3.38
CA ALA A 70 -32.24 7.09 -2.38
C ALA A 70 -31.24 8.21 -2.07
N LEU A 71 -30.13 8.30 -2.81
CA LEU A 71 -29.00 9.21 -2.56
C LEU A 71 -28.56 9.23 -1.09
N PRO A 72 -28.14 8.08 -0.55
CA PRO A 72 -27.73 8.02 0.84
C PRO A 72 -26.51 8.93 1.06
N GLU A 73 -26.40 9.51 2.26
CA GLU A 73 -25.22 10.32 2.62
C GLU A 73 -23.93 9.50 2.54
N ARG A 74 -24.01 8.19 2.83
CA ARG A 74 -22.88 7.25 2.82
C ARG A 74 -23.30 5.92 2.21
N LEU A 75 -22.39 5.29 1.45
CA LEU A 75 -22.55 3.89 1.07
C LEU A 75 -22.00 2.99 2.19
N THR A 76 -22.78 1.98 2.55
CA THR A 76 -22.40 0.99 3.57
C THR A 76 -22.70 -0.41 3.06
N PHE A 77 -21.72 -1.30 3.11
CA PHE A 77 -21.85 -2.66 2.58
C PHE A 77 -21.88 -3.65 3.75
N ASP A 78 -22.89 -4.52 3.77
CA ASP A 78 -22.99 -5.62 4.72
C ASP A 78 -22.00 -6.76 4.39
N GLY A 79 -21.94 -7.79 5.23
CA GLY A 79 -20.99 -8.89 5.05
C GLY A 79 -21.12 -9.62 3.71
N ASN A 80 -22.34 -9.80 3.20
CA ASN A 80 -22.59 -10.51 1.94
C ASN A 80 -22.23 -9.63 0.74
N GLU A 81 -22.60 -8.35 0.79
CA GLU A 81 -22.18 -7.35 -0.19
C GLU A 81 -20.64 -7.27 -0.24
N ARG A 82 -19.96 -7.22 0.91
CA ARG A 82 -18.49 -7.15 0.98
C ARG A 82 -17.80 -8.42 0.52
N LEU A 83 -18.32 -9.61 0.83
CA LEU A 83 -17.77 -10.87 0.30
C LEU A 83 -17.79 -10.89 -1.23
N PHE A 84 -18.87 -10.39 -1.83
CA PHE A 84 -18.94 -10.23 -3.27
C PHE A 84 -18.00 -9.13 -3.77
N ILE A 85 -18.07 -7.92 -3.22
CA ILE A 85 -17.33 -6.76 -3.74
C ILE A 85 -15.81 -6.93 -3.56
N ASP A 86 -15.36 -7.31 -2.37
CA ASP A 86 -13.95 -7.33 -2.00
C ASP A 86 -13.23 -8.62 -2.45
N PHE A 87 -13.96 -9.74 -2.54
CA PHE A 87 -13.38 -11.06 -2.83
C PHE A 87 -13.98 -11.78 -4.03
N GLY A 88 -15.06 -11.25 -4.63
CA GLY A 88 -15.74 -11.90 -5.74
C GLY A 88 -16.43 -13.20 -5.38
N PHE A 89 -16.82 -13.38 -4.11
CA PHE A 89 -17.49 -14.60 -3.65
C PHE A 89 -19.01 -14.48 -3.82
N LEU A 90 -19.64 -15.47 -4.47
CA LEU A 90 -21.10 -15.54 -4.70
C LEU A 90 -21.73 -16.85 -4.18
N GLY A 91 -20.97 -17.60 -3.39
CA GLY A 91 -21.35 -18.93 -2.92
C GLY A 91 -20.61 -20.04 -3.67
N THR A 92 -20.54 -21.21 -3.04
CA THR A 92 -19.69 -22.33 -3.47
C THR A 92 -20.05 -22.89 -4.85
N ARG A 93 -21.30 -22.73 -5.29
CA ARG A 93 -21.77 -23.18 -6.61
C ARG A 93 -21.29 -22.29 -7.76
N VAL A 94 -21.22 -20.98 -7.53
CA VAL A 94 -20.80 -20.00 -8.54
C VAL A 94 -19.29 -19.83 -8.51
N THR A 95 -18.75 -19.74 -7.30
CA THR A 95 -17.35 -19.45 -7.03
C THR A 95 -16.79 -20.48 -6.06
N PRO A 96 -16.31 -21.63 -6.56
CA PRO A 96 -15.63 -22.60 -5.72
C PRO A 96 -14.39 -21.94 -5.09
N VAL A 97 -14.23 -22.10 -3.78
CA VAL A 97 -13.17 -21.43 -3.02
C VAL A 97 -12.06 -22.40 -2.64
N HIS A 98 -10.87 -21.86 -2.43
CA HIS A 98 -9.77 -22.62 -1.85
C HIS A 98 -10.14 -23.14 -0.44
N LYS A 99 -9.62 -24.32 -0.07
CA LYS A 99 -9.90 -24.95 1.24
C LYS A 99 -9.57 -24.07 2.46
N ASP A 100 -8.63 -23.15 2.29
CA ASP A 100 -8.17 -22.23 3.34
C ASP A 100 -8.88 -20.86 3.27
N PHE A 101 -9.89 -20.71 2.40
CA PHE A 101 -10.75 -19.52 2.39
C PHE A 101 -11.71 -19.55 3.57
N ASP A 102 -11.59 -18.56 4.45
CA ASP A 102 -12.51 -18.32 5.56
C ASP A 102 -13.11 -16.92 5.40
N ALA A 103 -14.41 -16.87 5.09
CA ALA A 103 -15.16 -15.63 4.86
C ALA A 103 -15.13 -14.69 6.06
N MET A 104 -15.27 -15.22 7.28
CA MET A 104 -15.28 -14.42 8.50
C MET A 104 -13.91 -13.83 8.79
N ARG A 105 -12.86 -14.65 8.61
CA ARG A 105 -11.48 -14.18 8.76
C ARG A 105 -11.11 -13.14 7.71
N ALA A 106 -11.53 -13.33 6.46
CA ALA A 106 -11.29 -12.40 5.37
C ALA A 106 -11.96 -11.05 5.63
N LEU A 107 -13.25 -11.04 5.95
CA LEU A 107 -14.01 -9.82 6.27
C LEU A 107 -13.52 -9.11 7.54
N GLY A 108 -13.04 -9.87 8.52
CA GLY A 108 -12.52 -9.38 9.79
C GLY A 108 -11.07 -8.89 9.74
N SER A 109 -10.36 -9.11 8.63
CA SER A 109 -8.96 -8.69 8.50
C SER A 109 -8.86 -7.17 8.32
N ARG A 110 -8.12 -6.52 9.22
CA ARG A 110 -7.86 -5.08 9.18
C ARG A 110 -6.36 -4.81 9.14
N SER A 111 -5.93 -3.88 8.29
CA SER A 111 -4.56 -3.39 8.26
C SER A 111 -4.23 -2.63 9.54
N GLY A 112 -2.98 -2.75 10.01
CA GLY A 112 -2.46 -1.95 11.12
C GLY A 112 -2.15 -0.50 10.71
N ALA A 113 -1.74 0.32 11.68
CA ALA A 113 -1.25 1.66 11.41
C ALA A 113 0.12 1.60 10.68
N GLY A 114 0.24 2.36 9.60
CA GLY A 114 1.41 2.41 8.74
C GLY A 114 1.42 3.66 7.85
N VAL A 115 2.43 3.80 7.00
CA VAL A 115 2.54 4.94 6.09
C VAL A 115 1.49 4.88 4.97
N PHE A 116 1.13 3.68 4.53
CA PHE A 116 0.10 3.47 3.50
C PHE A 116 -1.31 3.48 4.07
N SER A 117 -2.26 3.99 3.30
CA SER A 117 -3.70 3.92 3.64
C SER A 117 -4.28 2.73 2.91
N CYS A 118 -4.64 1.69 3.66
CA CYS A 118 -5.17 0.45 3.12
C CYS A 118 -6.70 0.46 3.09
N LEU A 119 -7.28 0.17 1.94
CA LEU A 119 -8.71 0.17 1.65
C LEU A 119 -9.13 -1.18 1.08
N ALA A 120 -10.27 -1.70 1.53
CA ALA A 120 -10.98 -2.71 0.76
C ALA A 120 -11.57 -2.07 -0.52
N PHE A 121 -11.99 -2.88 -1.50
CA PHE A 121 -12.58 -2.33 -2.72
C PHE A 121 -13.91 -1.63 -2.45
N SER A 122 -14.69 -2.16 -1.50
CA SER A 122 -15.90 -1.53 -0.96
C SER A 122 -15.63 -0.18 -0.28
N ASP A 123 -14.55 -0.05 0.48
CA ASP A 123 -14.12 1.23 1.07
C ASP A 123 -13.79 2.26 -0.02
N TYR A 124 -13.08 1.83 -1.08
CA TYR A 124 -12.77 2.68 -2.23
C TYR A 124 -14.04 3.20 -2.93
N ILE A 125 -15.03 2.33 -3.15
CA ILE A 125 -16.32 2.71 -3.74
C ILE A 125 -17.06 3.71 -2.85
N ALA A 126 -17.07 3.49 -1.53
CA ALA A 126 -17.67 4.41 -0.58
C ALA A 126 -16.96 5.77 -0.55
N GLU A 127 -15.62 5.80 -0.64
CA GLU A 127 -14.84 7.04 -0.76
C GLU A 127 -15.18 7.82 -2.04
N CYS A 128 -15.33 7.12 -3.18
CA CYS A 128 -15.78 7.75 -4.43
C CYS A 128 -17.15 8.41 -4.27
N TRP A 129 -18.12 7.71 -3.67
CA TRP A 129 -19.45 8.26 -3.45
C TRP A 129 -19.45 9.47 -2.51
N ALA A 130 -18.70 9.41 -1.41
CA ALA A 130 -18.53 10.53 -0.50
C ALA A 130 -17.95 11.75 -1.23
N GLY A 131 -16.93 11.55 -2.08
CA GLY A 131 -16.36 12.60 -2.92
C GLY A 131 -17.38 13.20 -3.89
N ILE A 132 -18.17 12.38 -4.58
CA ILE A 132 -19.19 12.85 -5.55
C ILE A 132 -20.32 13.64 -4.88
N THR A 133 -20.70 13.23 -3.68
CA THR A 133 -21.82 13.85 -2.95
C THR A 133 -21.39 15.02 -2.06
N GLY A 134 -20.07 15.21 -1.84
CA GLY A 134 -19.54 16.19 -0.91
C GLY A 134 -19.76 15.83 0.57
N ASN A 135 -20.15 14.59 0.85
CA ASN A 135 -20.40 14.10 2.21
C ASN A 135 -19.11 13.59 2.87
N PRO A 136 -19.06 13.52 4.21
CA PRO A 136 -17.92 12.93 4.91
C PRO A 136 -17.71 11.47 4.49
N CYS A 137 -16.46 11.12 4.18
CA CYS A 137 -16.07 9.74 3.91
C CYS A 137 -16.30 8.88 5.16
N PRO A 138 -16.90 7.68 5.04
CA PRO A 138 -16.92 6.75 6.15
C PRO A 138 -15.49 6.32 6.51
N ASP A 139 -15.29 5.95 7.78
CA ASP A 139 -14.04 5.32 8.19
C ASP A 139 -13.84 4.01 7.43
N PRO A 140 -12.62 3.74 6.94
CA PRO A 140 -12.36 2.54 6.16
C PRO A 140 -12.53 1.30 7.04
N VAL A 141 -13.23 0.29 6.53
CA VAL A 141 -13.34 -0.99 7.25
C VAL A 141 -12.03 -1.76 7.17
N GLY A 142 -11.27 -1.57 6.09
CA GLY A 142 -10.00 -2.24 5.83
C GLY A 142 -8.82 -1.79 6.70
N GLY A 143 -8.92 -0.69 7.47
CA GLY A 143 -7.81 -0.15 8.26
C GLY A 143 -8.22 0.98 9.22
N PRO A 144 -7.27 1.60 9.94
CA PRO A 144 -7.56 2.74 10.79
C PRO A 144 -7.88 3.99 9.98
N SER A 145 -8.63 4.92 10.58
CA SER A 145 -8.79 6.28 10.08
C SER A 145 -7.44 7.02 10.03
N ALA A 146 -7.39 8.16 9.32
CA ALA A 146 -6.16 8.95 9.22
C ALA A 146 -5.64 9.42 10.58
N GLU A 147 -6.53 9.84 11.48
CA GLU A 147 -6.18 10.31 12.83
C GLU A 147 -5.69 9.17 13.72
N GLU A 148 -6.41 8.05 13.76
CA GLU A 148 -5.99 6.86 14.50
C GLU A 148 -4.63 6.34 14.04
N ARG A 149 -4.37 6.40 12.73
CA ARG A 149 -3.10 5.98 12.14
C ARG A 149 -1.93 6.88 12.59
N VAL A 150 -2.13 8.20 12.60
CA VAL A 150 -1.12 9.14 13.13
C VAL A 150 -0.86 8.88 14.60
N GLY A 151 -1.91 8.79 15.43
CA GLY A 151 -1.77 8.57 16.86
C GLY A 151 -1.09 7.24 17.20
N ALA A 152 -1.45 6.16 16.50
CA ALA A 152 -0.81 4.86 16.70
C ALA A 152 0.67 4.86 16.30
N MET A 153 1.06 5.55 15.22
CA MET A 153 2.46 5.67 14.81
C MET A 153 3.26 6.56 15.77
N GLU A 154 2.65 7.60 16.33
CA GLU A 154 3.26 8.44 17.37
C GLU A 154 3.52 7.65 18.65
N ALA A 155 2.55 6.84 19.11
CA ALA A 155 2.74 5.94 20.24
C ALA A 155 3.86 4.90 19.98
N GLN A 156 3.94 4.35 18.77
CA GLN A 156 5.04 3.47 18.37
C GLN A 156 6.40 4.19 18.39
N LEU A 157 6.44 5.47 18.00
CA LEU A 157 7.66 6.27 18.05
C LEU A 157 8.10 6.50 19.49
N GLU A 158 7.18 6.84 20.38
CA GLU A 158 7.46 7.01 21.82
C GLU A 158 8.03 5.72 22.44
N GLU A 159 7.46 4.56 22.11
CA GLU A 159 7.99 3.27 22.57
C GLU A 159 9.41 3.00 22.03
N LEU A 160 9.65 3.28 20.75
CA LEU A 160 10.98 3.12 20.15
C LEU A 160 12.01 4.08 20.76
N GLN A 161 11.61 5.33 21.03
CA GLN A 161 12.46 6.33 21.70
C GLN A 161 12.80 5.89 23.13
N ALA A 162 11.82 5.46 23.91
CA ALA A 162 12.04 4.94 25.27
C ALA A 162 13.00 3.74 25.28
N ARG A 163 12.86 2.82 24.32
CA ARG A 163 13.78 1.68 24.15
C ARG A 163 15.18 2.13 23.75
N ARG A 164 15.30 3.07 22.81
CA ARG A 164 16.59 3.64 22.38
C ARG A 164 17.31 4.30 23.56
N ASP A 165 16.58 5.05 24.37
CA ASP A 165 17.12 5.81 25.49
C ASP A 165 17.57 4.90 26.64
N ALA A 166 16.75 3.90 26.99
CA ALA A 166 17.12 2.89 27.96
C ALA A 166 18.41 2.16 27.54
N GLU A 167 18.55 1.83 26.25
CA GLU A 167 19.73 1.18 25.71
C GLU A 167 20.95 2.12 25.69
N LEU A 168 20.76 3.39 25.31
CA LEU A 168 21.81 4.41 25.35
C LEU A 168 22.35 4.60 26.79
N LEU A 169 21.44 4.69 27.76
CA LEU A 169 21.77 4.79 29.19
C LEU A 169 22.49 3.55 29.68
N ARG A 170 22.05 2.35 29.29
CA ARG A 170 22.72 1.09 29.64
C ARG A 170 24.15 1.05 29.09
N ILE A 171 24.35 1.47 27.84
CA ILE A 171 25.67 1.46 27.18
C ILE A 171 26.61 2.50 27.81
N LEU A 172 26.11 3.70 28.13
CA LEU A 172 26.93 4.85 28.51
C LEU A 172 26.94 5.20 30.00
N GLY A 173 25.95 4.74 30.79
CA GLY A 173 25.72 5.17 32.18
C GLY A 173 26.79 4.77 33.19
N GLY A 174 27.62 3.78 32.86
CA GLY A 174 28.80 3.40 33.66
C GLY A 174 30.13 3.97 33.15
N ARG A 175 30.13 4.63 31.99
CA ARG A 175 31.36 5.02 31.28
C ARG A 175 31.68 6.49 31.54
N ARG A 176 32.73 6.73 32.32
CA ARG A 176 33.29 8.09 32.53
C ARG A 176 33.97 8.56 31.25
N GLY A 177 33.64 9.78 30.77
CA GLY A 177 34.39 10.41 29.67
C GLY A 177 33.63 11.28 28.67
N GLY A 178 32.31 11.51 28.83
CA GLY A 178 31.56 12.41 27.97
C GLY A 178 31.24 13.75 28.65
N ALA A 179 31.43 14.87 27.96
CA ALA A 179 31.04 16.20 28.48
C ALA A 179 29.51 16.41 28.54
N THR A 180 28.74 15.57 27.85
CA THR A 180 27.27 15.60 27.83
C THR A 180 26.73 14.32 28.44
N GLU A 181 25.89 14.46 29.47
CA GLU A 181 25.23 13.33 30.13
C GLU A 181 24.35 12.54 29.15
N PRO A 182 24.31 11.20 29.22
CA PRO A 182 23.49 10.38 28.34
C PRO A 182 21.99 10.77 28.34
N GLU A 183 21.45 11.19 29.48
CA GLU A 183 20.06 11.65 29.62
C GLU A 183 19.81 12.93 28.84
N LYS A 184 20.77 13.87 28.85
CA LYS A 184 20.69 15.09 28.06
C LYS A 184 20.77 14.77 26.57
N LEU A 185 21.64 13.82 26.20
CA LEU A 185 21.79 13.36 24.82
C LEU A 185 20.50 12.75 24.27
N ALA A 186 19.88 11.83 25.03
CA ALA A 186 18.57 11.25 24.74
C ALA A 186 17.50 12.35 24.57
N SER A 187 17.42 13.27 25.54
CA SER A 187 16.46 14.38 25.49
C SER A 187 16.66 15.29 24.28
N ASP A 188 17.90 15.57 23.88
CA ASP A 188 18.20 16.41 22.72
C ASP A 188 17.87 15.68 21.41
N LEU A 189 18.07 14.36 21.33
CA LEU A 189 17.64 13.56 20.18
C LEU A 189 16.12 13.60 20.02
N ASP A 190 15.34 13.40 21.09
CA ASP A 190 13.89 13.31 20.97
C ASP A 190 13.20 14.64 20.71
N ARG A 191 13.55 15.66 21.50
CA ARG A 191 12.91 16.98 21.38
C ARG A 191 13.11 17.60 20.01
N ASN A 192 14.26 17.32 19.39
CA ASN A 192 14.66 17.96 18.14
C ASN A 192 14.44 17.06 16.90
N LEU A 193 14.01 15.80 17.06
CA LEU A 193 13.85 14.82 15.98
C LEU A 193 12.99 15.36 14.83
N PHE A 194 11.75 15.78 15.12
CA PHE A 194 10.84 16.23 14.07
C PHE A 194 11.34 17.47 13.34
N SER A 195 12.01 18.41 14.01
CA SER A 195 12.58 19.59 13.35
C SER A 195 13.75 19.19 12.45
N ALA A 196 14.62 18.29 12.89
CA ALA A 196 15.68 17.74 12.06
C ALA A 196 15.13 17.06 10.79
N ILE A 197 14.11 16.22 10.94
CA ILE A 197 13.48 15.52 9.80
C ILE A 197 12.76 16.51 8.87
N ARG A 198 11.96 17.45 9.40
CA ARG A 198 11.24 18.45 8.59
C ARG A 198 12.18 19.31 7.74
N VAL A 199 13.28 19.75 8.33
CA VAL A 199 14.30 20.54 7.63
C VAL A 199 15.02 19.68 6.59
N GLY A 200 15.44 18.46 6.96
CA GLY A 200 16.14 17.53 6.06
C GLY A 200 15.30 17.16 4.83
N MET A 201 14.00 16.89 5.03
CA MET A 201 13.05 16.60 3.95
C MET A 201 12.56 17.85 3.21
N ARG A 202 12.86 19.05 3.72
CA ARG A 202 12.34 20.34 3.22
C ARG A 202 10.82 20.30 3.04
N VAL A 203 10.10 19.86 4.07
CA VAL A 203 8.62 19.78 4.03
C VAL A 203 7.99 21.17 3.85
N LYS A 204 6.69 21.21 3.50
CA LYS A 204 5.97 22.46 3.23
C LYS A 204 6.05 23.41 4.43
N GLU A 205 5.85 22.88 5.63
CA GLU A 205 5.87 23.57 6.92
C GLU A 205 7.20 24.31 7.13
N TYR A 206 8.33 23.76 6.66
CA TYR A 206 9.63 24.44 6.73
C TYR A 206 9.85 25.43 5.59
N ARG A 207 9.51 25.04 4.35
CA ARG A 207 9.71 25.88 3.15
C ARG A 207 8.89 27.16 3.16
N GLU A 208 7.70 27.10 3.74
CA GLU A 208 6.74 28.21 3.80
C GLU A 208 6.66 28.85 5.19
N ALA A 209 7.43 28.35 6.17
CA ALA A 209 7.53 28.99 7.49
C ALA A 209 8.04 30.43 7.37
N GLU A 210 7.52 31.29 8.25
CA GLU A 210 8.10 32.61 8.53
C GLU A 210 9.54 32.49 9.04
N ASN A 211 10.34 33.54 8.86
CA ASN A 211 11.77 33.52 9.18
C ASN A 211 12.05 33.09 10.63
N ALA A 212 11.30 33.60 11.61
CA ALA A 212 11.49 33.26 13.01
C ALA A 212 11.30 31.76 13.28
N LEU A 213 10.20 31.16 12.78
CA LEU A 213 9.95 29.73 12.93
C LEU A 213 11.00 28.89 12.18
N ARG A 214 11.42 29.35 11.01
CA ARG A 214 12.46 28.70 10.20
C ARG A 214 13.80 28.67 10.93
N GLU A 215 14.17 29.77 11.58
CA GLU A 215 15.38 29.88 12.42
C GLU A 215 15.28 28.95 13.63
N THR A 216 14.14 28.88 14.31
CA THR A 216 13.91 27.92 15.41
C THR A 216 14.12 26.49 14.95
N MET A 217 13.48 26.08 13.85
CA MET A 217 13.63 24.72 13.30
C MET A 217 15.07 24.42 12.88
N ALA A 218 15.80 25.42 12.35
CA ALA A 218 17.21 25.27 11.99
C ALA A 218 18.12 25.09 13.22
N GLN A 219 17.87 25.84 14.30
CA GLN A 219 18.58 25.68 15.57
C GLN A 219 18.29 24.32 16.21
N GLU A 220 17.03 23.87 16.21
CA GLU A 220 16.65 22.54 16.69
C GLU A 220 17.31 21.43 15.86
N ARG A 221 17.30 21.53 14.52
CA ARG A 221 18.06 20.61 13.66
C ARG A 221 19.53 20.57 14.04
N PHE A 222 20.15 21.73 14.26
CA PHE A 222 21.56 21.78 14.66
C PHE A 222 21.81 21.03 15.97
N ARG A 223 20.95 21.22 16.98
CA ARG A 223 21.02 20.48 18.24
C ARG A 223 20.87 18.97 18.04
N TYR A 224 19.94 18.55 17.20
CA TYR A 224 19.77 17.14 16.85
C TYR A 224 21.03 16.54 16.22
N VAL A 225 21.57 17.21 15.18
CA VAL A 225 22.76 16.73 14.46
C VAL A 225 23.97 16.66 15.39
N GLU A 226 24.13 17.64 16.28
CA GLU A 226 25.20 17.63 17.26
C GLU A 226 25.04 16.50 18.28
N ALA A 227 23.81 16.25 18.76
CA ALA A 227 23.51 15.12 19.63
C ALA A 227 23.79 13.78 18.92
N GLU A 228 23.38 13.61 17.67
CA GLU A 228 23.65 12.40 16.88
C GLU A 228 25.17 12.19 16.68
N ARG A 229 25.91 13.26 16.42
CA ARG A 229 27.37 13.23 16.31
C ARG A 229 28.04 12.80 17.62
N VAL A 230 27.65 13.41 18.74
CA VAL A 230 28.17 13.06 20.08
C VAL A 230 27.82 11.62 20.43
N MET A 231 26.61 11.17 20.15
CA MET A 231 26.17 9.79 20.33
C MET A 231 27.05 8.83 19.55
N GLY A 232 27.23 9.06 18.24
CA GLY A 232 28.06 8.20 17.39
C GLY A 232 29.51 8.11 17.88
N LEU A 233 30.10 9.23 18.32
CA LEU A 233 31.44 9.26 18.91
C LEU A 233 31.51 8.47 20.22
N ARG A 234 30.52 8.60 21.11
CA ARG A 234 30.50 7.86 22.37
C ARG A 234 30.30 6.36 22.18
N ILE A 235 29.44 5.94 21.24
CA ILE A 235 29.28 4.53 20.88
C ILE A 235 30.58 3.97 20.28
N SER A 236 31.23 4.72 19.38
CA SER A 236 32.54 4.36 18.82
C SER A 236 33.62 4.23 19.90
N SER A 237 33.65 5.15 20.86
CA SER A 237 34.56 5.09 22.01
C SER A 237 34.27 3.88 22.91
N ALA A 238 32.99 3.58 23.18
CA ALA A 238 32.58 2.44 23.97
C ALA A 238 33.04 1.09 23.37
N ARG A 239 33.14 1.00 22.05
CA ARG A 239 33.70 -0.17 21.35
C ARG A 239 35.20 -0.35 21.55
N LYS A 240 35.92 0.74 21.83
CA LYS A 240 37.39 0.76 22.00
C LYS A 240 37.81 0.76 23.47
N ASP A 241 36.85 0.71 24.38
CA ASP A 241 37.08 0.68 25.83
C ASP A 241 37.82 -0.61 26.22
N GLU A 242 38.97 -0.47 26.87
CA GLU A 242 39.82 -1.60 27.25
C GLU A 242 39.23 -2.41 28.41
N ALA A 243 38.46 -1.78 29.30
CA ALA A 243 37.90 -2.43 30.48
C ALA A 243 36.56 -3.11 30.17
N GLN A 244 35.72 -2.47 29.34
CA GLN A 244 34.41 -2.99 28.99
C GLN A 244 34.05 -2.68 27.52
N PRO A 245 34.61 -3.40 26.53
CA PRO A 245 34.34 -3.12 25.13
C PRO A 245 32.88 -3.44 24.77
N LEU A 246 32.22 -2.50 24.08
CA LEU A 246 30.92 -2.74 23.47
C LEU A 246 31.08 -3.66 22.24
N GLY A 247 30.36 -4.78 22.22
CA GLY A 247 30.42 -5.72 21.09
C GLY A 247 29.92 -5.10 19.79
N LEU A 248 30.50 -5.47 18.65
CA LEU A 248 30.04 -4.99 17.34
C LEU A 248 28.54 -5.25 17.10
N PRO A 249 28.00 -6.47 17.34
CA PRO A 249 26.57 -6.73 17.14
C PRO A 249 25.66 -5.87 18.03
N GLU A 250 26.13 -5.52 19.24
CA GLU A 250 25.39 -4.69 20.18
C GLU A 250 25.35 -3.23 19.71
N ALA A 251 26.50 -2.71 19.25
CA ALA A 251 26.59 -1.38 18.65
C ALA A 251 25.73 -1.25 17.38
N GLU A 252 25.74 -2.26 16.51
CA GLU A 252 24.92 -2.29 15.30
C GLU A 252 23.42 -2.33 15.62
N ARG A 253 23.01 -3.12 16.60
CA ARG A 253 21.60 -3.14 17.09
C ARG A 253 21.16 -1.78 17.63
N PHE A 254 22.02 -1.11 18.40
CA PHE A 254 21.73 0.23 18.90
C PHE A 254 21.58 1.25 17.76
N MET A 255 22.50 1.25 16.79
CA MET A 255 22.42 2.15 15.64
C MET A 255 21.17 1.88 14.79
N GLU A 256 20.79 0.62 14.62
CA GLU A 256 19.56 0.27 13.91
C GLU A 256 18.30 0.71 14.67
N LEU A 257 18.31 0.66 16.00
CA LEU A 257 17.23 1.20 16.83
C LEU A 257 17.13 2.73 16.67
N HIS A 258 18.25 3.44 16.66
CA HIS A 258 18.28 4.88 16.38
C HIS A 258 17.75 5.21 14.98
N GLU A 259 18.23 4.51 13.94
CA GLU A 259 17.73 4.71 12.58
C GLU A 259 16.23 4.36 12.44
N SER A 260 15.73 3.37 13.19
CA SER A 260 14.30 3.06 13.23
C SER A 260 13.46 4.23 13.73
N THR A 261 13.93 4.98 14.76
CA THR A 261 13.23 6.18 15.23
C THR A 261 13.16 7.26 14.13
N LYS A 262 14.25 7.47 13.38
CA LYS A 262 14.29 8.42 12.25
C LYS A 262 13.36 7.99 11.13
N ARG A 263 13.36 6.70 10.75
CA ARG A 263 12.49 6.17 9.70
C ARG A 263 11.01 6.32 10.07
N LEU A 264 10.63 5.98 11.30
CA LEU A 264 9.25 6.14 11.75
C LEU A 264 8.83 7.61 11.80
N ALA A 265 9.67 8.52 12.31
CA ALA A 265 9.39 9.95 12.28
C ALA A 265 9.21 10.51 10.86
N ARG A 266 10.03 10.05 9.89
CA ARG A 266 9.85 10.37 8.46
C ARG A 266 8.47 9.91 7.96
N LYS A 267 8.10 8.66 8.23
CA LYS A 267 6.79 8.10 7.85
C LYS A 267 5.63 8.90 8.47
N ILE A 268 5.71 9.27 9.75
CA ILE A 268 4.69 10.09 10.43
C ILE A 268 4.48 11.43 9.71
N LEU A 269 5.56 12.10 9.28
CA LEU A 269 5.43 13.36 8.54
C LEU A 269 4.71 13.18 7.19
N HIS A 270 4.95 12.06 6.48
CA HIS A 270 4.21 11.74 5.27
C HIS A 270 2.72 11.55 5.56
N VAL A 271 2.37 10.76 6.59
CA VAL A 271 0.97 10.50 6.97
C VAL A 271 0.24 11.79 7.36
N ARG A 272 0.88 12.67 8.13
CA ARG A 272 0.31 13.98 8.49
C ARG A 272 0.06 14.85 7.25
N ALA A 273 0.99 14.87 6.30
CA ALA A 273 0.83 15.62 5.06
C ALA A 273 -0.29 15.07 4.16
N ASP A 274 -0.54 13.76 4.23
CA ASP A 274 -1.53 13.07 3.40
C ASP A 274 -2.96 13.37 3.81
N ALA A 275 -3.26 13.53 5.09
CA ALA A 275 -4.60 13.90 5.56
C ALA A 275 -5.12 15.16 4.84
N GLY A 276 -4.28 16.20 4.76
CA GLY A 276 -4.61 17.44 4.05
C GLY A 276 -4.70 17.26 2.52
N LYS A 277 -3.95 16.32 1.93
CA LYS A 277 -4.02 16.03 0.49
C LYS A 277 -5.27 15.23 0.13
N ALA A 278 -5.66 14.27 0.96
CA ALA A 278 -6.89 13.50 0.81
C ALA A 278 -8.12 14.42 0.88
N ALA A 279 -8.17 15.32 1.86
CA ALA A 279 -9.24 16.32 1.97
C ALA A 279 -9.34 17.21 0.72
N ARG A 280 -8.21 17.70 0.20
CA ARG A 280 -8.19 18.49 -1.06
C ARG A 280 -8.64 17.70 -2.28
N ARG A 281 -8.33 16.40 -2.35
CA ARG A 281 -8.80 15.52 -3.44
C ARG A 281 -10.31 15.35 -3.35
N ALA A 282 -10.84 15.03 -2.18
CA ALA A 282 -12.28 14.89 -1.94
C ALA A 282 -13.03 16.17 -2.30
N GLN A 283 -12.52 17.33 -1.85
CA GLN A 283 -13.10 18.63 -2.18
C GLN A 283 -13.13 18.89 -3.69
N ARG A 284 -12.05 18.58 -4.41
CA ARG A 284 -12.00 18.76 -5.87
C ARG A 284 -13.06 17.92 -6.60
N ILE A 285 -13.28 16.69 -6.15
CA ILE A 285 -14.33 15.83 -6.72
C ILE A 285 -15.71 16.42 -6.41
N ALA A 286 -15.93 16.84 -5.17
CA ALA A 286 -17.19 17.46 -4.74
C ALA A 286 -17.49 18.73 -5.54
N ASP A 287 -16.51 19.63 -5.70
CA ASP A 287 -16.64 20.85 -6.50
C ASP A 287 -16.98 20.53 -7.95
N GLY A 288 -16.31 19.52 -8.53
CA GLY A 288 -16.57 19.06 -9.90
C GLY A 288 -17.96 18.44 -10.10
N CYS A 289 -18.60 18.00 -9.02
CA CYS A 289 -19.94 17.38 -9.03
C CYS A 289 -21.02 18.27 -8.38
N ALA A 290 -20.71 19.51 -8.00
CA ALA A 290 -21.61 20.36 -7.21
C ALA A 290 -22.92 20.66 -7.95
N GLU A 291 -22.85 20.86 -9.26
CA GLU A 291 -24.01 21.15 -10.12
C GLU A 291 -24.66 19.87 -10.71
N PHE A 292 -24.18 18.68 -10.35
CA PHE A 292 -24.73 17.44 -10.88
C PHE A 292 -26.10 17.17 -10.28
N SER A 293 -27.07 16.88 -11.15
CA SER A 293 -28.32 16.25 -10.72
C SER A 293 -28.05 14.89 -10.07
N ASP A 294 -29.02 14.39 -9.32
CA ASP A 294 -28.93 13.09 -8.65
C ASP A 294 -28.59 11.95 -9.61
N LEU A 295 -29.22 11.95 -10.79
CA LEU A 295 -28.93 10.97 -11.85
C LEU A 295 -27.48 11.10 -12.36
N MET A 296 -26.97 12.33 -12.48
CA MET A 296 -25.60 12.58 -12.90
C MET A 296 -24.59 12.12 -11.84
N LYS A 297 -24.86 12.32 -10.54
CA LYS A 297 -24.02 11.81 -9.44
C LYS A 297 -23.91 10.28 -9.47
N ARG A 298 -25.05 9.59 -9.64
CA ARG A 298 -25.09 8.13 -9.80
C ARG A 298 -24.31 7.66 -11.02
N ARG A 299 -24.45 8.36 -12.15
CA ARG A 299 -23.70 8.06 -13.37
C ARG A 299 -22.20 8.30 -13.18
N GLU A 300 -21.81 9.32 -12.43
CA GLU A 300 -20.39 9.61 -12.18
C GLU A 300 -19.73 8.53 -11.34
N LEU A 301 -20.42 7.95 -10.35
CA LEU A 301 -19.90 6.80 -9.61
C LEU A 301 -19.58 5.64 -10.55
N LYS A 302 -20.50 5.32 -11.46
CA LYS A 302 -20.29 4.28 -12.48
C LYS A 302 -19.15 4.63 -13.44
N ASN A 303 -19.01 5.90 -13.84
CA ASN A 303 -17.92 6.35 -14.69
C ASN A 303 -16.55 6.16 -14.00
N MET A 304 -16.45 6.51 -12.71
CA MET A 304 -15.21 6.32 -11.93
C MET A 304 -14.83 4.83 -11.84
N LEU A 305 -15.79 3.95 -11.56
CA LEU A 305 -15.55 2.52 -11.49
C LEU A 305 -15.26 1.88 -12.86
N THR A 306 -15.86 2.41 -13.93
CA THR A 306 -15.56 1.96 -15.30
C THR A 306 -14.12 2.30 -15.69
N LYS A 307 -13.61 3.48 -15.32
CA LYS A 307 -12.19 3.83 -15.47
C LYS A 307 -11.30 2.89 -14.63
N LYS A 308 -11.72 2.59 -13.40
CA LYS A 308 -10.99 1.67 -12.50
C LYS A 308 -10.92 0.24 -13.06
N ARG A 309 -11.98 -0.25 -13.72
CA ARG A 309 -12.05 -1.60 -14.32
C ARG A 309 -10.87 -1.92 -15.24
N GLU A 310 -10.40 -0.95 -16.02
CA GLU A 310 -9.26 -1.16 -16.92
C GLU A 310 -7.97 -1.49 -16.16
N TYR A 311 -7.72 -0.80 -15.05
CA TYR A 311 -6.55 -1.02 -14.19
C TYR A 311 -6.70 -2.27 -13.32
N VAL A 312 -7.91 -2.58 -12.85
CA VAL A 312 -8.20 -3.80 -12.08
C VAL A 312 -7.89 -5.08 -12.88
N ALA A 313 -7.93 -5.02 -14.22
CA ALA A 313 -7.55 -6.15 -15.07
C ALA A 313 -6.02 -6.30 -15.28
N VAL A 314 -5.21 -5.26 -14.99
CA VAL A 314 -3.76 -5.26 -15.20
C VAL A 314 -3.02 -6.29 -14.34
N PRO A 315 -3.36 -6.49 -13.05
CA PRO A 315 -2.76 -7.52 -12.21
C PRO A 315 -2.75 -8.91 -12.84
N ALA A 316 -3.91 -9.34 -13.36
CA ALA A 316 -4.06 -10.65 -13.98
C ALA A 316 -3.27 -10.76 -15.29
N LYS A 317 -3.34 -9.72 -16.14
CA LYS A 317 -2.57 -9.66 -17.39
C LYS A 317 -1.07 -9.75 -17.15
N THR A 318 -0.57 -9.06 -16.13
CA THR A 318 0.85 -9.07 -15.73
C THR A 318 1.28 -10.46 -15.25
N ALA A 319 0.43 -11.11 -14.46
CA ALA A 319 0.64 -12.48 -13.97
C ALA A 319 0.41 -13.56 -15.04
N ARG A 320 -0.16 -13.20 -16.20
CA ARG A 320 -0.61 -14.13 -17.25
C ARG A 320 -1.66 -15.14 -16.75
N CYS A 321 -2.51 -14.72 -15.82
CA CYS A 321 -3.67 -15.47 -15.36
C CYS A 321 -4.97 -14.85 -15.91
N THR A 322 -6.10 -15.51 -15.66
CA THR A 322 -7.42 -15.04 -16.10
C THR A 322 -7.80 -13.77 -15.34
N ALA A 323 -8.23 -12.73 -16.07
CA ALA A 323 -8.68 -11.46 -15.50
C ALA A 323 -10.11 -11.53 -14.93
N SER A 324 -10.40 -12.59 -14.17
CA SER A 324 -11.66 -12.76 -13.46
C SER A 324 -11.57 -12.11 -12.09
N LEU A 325 -12.65 -11.42 -11.70
CA LEU A 325 -12.80 -10.87 -10.36
C LEU A 325 -13.51 -11.82 -9.41
N LEU A 326 -13.99 -12.96 -9.90
CA LEU A 326 -14.57 -13.99 -9.05
C LEU A 326 -13.47 -14.68 -8.23
N CYS A 327 -13.83 -15.09 -7.01
CA CYS A 327 -12.93 -15.81 -6.11
C CYS A 327 -12.35 -17.06 -6.81
N PRO A 328 -11.02 -17.22 -6.87
CA PRO A 328 -10.40 -18.42 -7.42
C PRO A 328 -10.49 -19.59 -6.44
N SER A 329 -10.44 -20.81 -6.98
CA SER A 329 -10.48 -22.06 -6.20
C SER A 329 -9.10 -22.56 -5.77
N ASP A 330 -8.03 -22.05 -6.36
CA ASP A 330 -6.66 -22.56 -6.22
C ASP A 330 -5.76 -21.68 -5.34
N ALA A 331 -6.26 -20.56 -4.83
CA ALA A 331 -5.52 -19.63 -3.98
C ALA A 331 -6.34 -19.14 -2.80
N ALA A 332 -5.69 -19.00 -1.64
CA ALA A 332 -6.26 -18.34 -0.47
C ALA A 332 -6.09 -16.81 -0.59
N PRO A 333 -7.01 -16.03 0.01
CA PRO A 333 -6.87 -14.58 0.05
C PRO A 333 -5.78 -14.19 1.04
N VAL A 334 -5.07 -13.10 0.76
CA VAL A 334 -4.11 -12.54 1.71
C VAL A 334 -4.84 -11.68 2.74
N PRO A 335 -4.65 -11.92 4.05
CA PRO A 335 -5.18 -11.04 5.08
C PRO A 335 -4.62 -9.61 4.94
N HIS A 336 -5.47 -8.58 5.02
CA HIS A 336 -5.08 -7.17 4.95
C HIS A 336 -4.02 -6.79 6.00
N ALA A 337 -4.07 -7.39 7.19
CA ALA A 337 -3.08 -7.20 8.26
C ALA A 337 -1.67 -7.65 7.82
N GLU A 338 -1.59 -8.83 7.21
CA GLU A 338 -0.34 -9.43 6.74
C GLU A 338 0.23 -8.61 5.57
N ALA A 339 -0.61 -8.27 4.59
CA ALA A 339 -0.20 -7.46 3.45
C ALA A 339 0.32 -6.08 3.88
N ALA A 340 -0.34 -5.42 4.83
CA ALA A 340 0.10 -4.12 5.35
C ALA A 340 1.46 -4.22 6.07
N ALA A 341 1.66 -5.23 6.92
CA ALA A 341 2.93 -5.44 7.61
C ALA A 341 4.10 -5.71 6.64
N LEU A 342 3.84 -6.52 5.59
CA LEU A 342 4.81 -6.75 4.52
C LEU A 342 5.11 -5.46 3.75
N LEU A 343 4.09 -4.66 3.44
CA LEU A 343 4.27 -3.39 2.74
C LEU A 343 5.11 -2.39 3.53
N GLU A 344 4.92 -2.31 4.86
CA GLU A 344 5.77 -1.49 5.73
C GLU A 344 7.22 -1.93 5.72
N THR A 345 7.46 -3.25 5.74
CA THR A 345 8.81 -3.83 5.66
C THR A 345 9.46 -3.50 4.33
N LEU A 346 8.74 -3.66 3.22
CA LEU A 346 9.22 -3.30 1.89
C LEU A 346 9.48 -1.80 1.79
N CYS A 347 8.66 -0.96 2.44
CA CYS A 347 8.90 0.48 2.48
C CYS A 347 10.21 0.85 3.16
N ASP A 348 10.60 0.14 4.21
CA ASP A 348 11.87 0.37 4.89
C ASP A 348 13.08 -0.02 4.02
N TYR A 349 12.88 -0.89 3.03
CA TYR A 349 13.93 -1.25 2.07
C TYR A 349 14.16 -0.20 0.97
N ASP A 350 13.16 0.63 0.64
CA ASP A 350 13.26 1.73 -0.33
C ASP A 350 12.46 2.97 0.14
N LEU A 351 12.86 3.57 1.25
CA LEU A 351 12.15 4.72 1.84
C LEU A 351 12.14 5.94 0.90
N ASP A 352 13.11 6.04 -0.01
CA ASP A 352 13.23 7.11 -1.00
C ASP A 352 12.07 7.13 -2.01
N MET A 353 11.29 6.04 -2.09
CA MET A 353 10.02 6.03 -2.82
C MET A 353 9.05 7.12 -2.35
N LEU A 354 9.11 7.52 -1.07
CA LEU A 354 8.25 8.54 -0.49
C LEU A 354 8.74 9.97 -0.80
N SER A 355 9.96 10.12 -1.31
CA SER A 355 10.57 11.41 -1.62
C SER A 355 10.33 11.86 -3.07
N VAL A 356 9.70 11.02 -3.89
CA VAL A 356 9.48 11.34 -5.31
C VAL A 356 8.52 12.53 -5.50
N PRO A 357 8.65 13.30 -6.60
CA PRO A 357 7.78 14.45 -6.87
C PRO A 357 6.29 14.12 -6.77
N ARG A 358 5.93 12.90 -7.21
CA ARG A 358 4.56 12.42 -7.17
C ARG A 358 3.98 12.34 -5.76
N VAL A 359 4.74 11.83 -4.79
CA VAL A 359 4.30 11.75 -3.39
C VAL A 359 4.21 13.13 -2.77
N ARG A 360 5.14 14.02 -3.12
CA ARG A 360 5.09 15.43 -2.71
C ARG A 360 3.79 16.11 -3.16
N MET A 361 3.35 15.85 -4.40
CA MET A 361 2.13 16.45 -4.97
C MET A 361 0.84 15.80 -4.46
N TYR A 362 0.73 14.47 -4.53
CA TYR A 362 -0.54 13.75 -4.34
C TYR A 362 -0.67 13.00 -3.02
N GLY A 363 0.44 12.79 -2.30
CA GLY A 363 0.47 12.07 -1.02
C GLY A 363 1.13 10.71 -1.16
N VAL A 364 1.14 9.90 -0.11
CA VAL A 364 1.51 8.48 -0.26
C VAL A 364 0.38 7.78 -1.02
N PRO A 365 0.69 6.92 -2.02
CA PRO A 365 -0.35 6.23 -2.75
C PRO A 365 -1.21 5.37 -1.81
N ARG A 366 -2.52 5.39 -2.01
CA ARG A 366 -3.44 4.50 -1.28
C ARG A 366 -3.23 3.06 -1.76
N VAL A 367 -3.48 2.10 -0.89
CA VAL A 367 -3.50 0.68 -1.22
C VAL A 367 -4.95 0.25 -1.31
N VAL A 368 -5.37 -0.27 -2.46
CA VAL A 368 -6.71 -0.80 -2.68
C VAL A 368 -6.60 -2.29 -2.91
N PHE A 369 -7.13 -3.08 -1.97
CA PHE A 369 -7.32 -4.50 -2.17
C PHE A 369 -8.48 -4.71 -3.13
N ILE A 370 -8.22 -5.35 -4.26
CA ILE A 370 -9.19 -5.58 -5.33
C ILE A 370 -9.50 -7.07 -5.46
N PRO A 371 -10.73 -7.45 -5.84
CA PRO A 371 -11.07 -8.85 -6.05
C PRO A 371 -10.29 -9.44 -7.24
N GLY A 372 -10.22 -10.77 -7.29
CA GLY A 372 -9.53 -11.50 -8.35
C GLY A 372 -8.05 -11.78 -8.10
N GLN A 373 -7.40 -12.36 -9.11
CA GLN A 373 -6.04 -12.87 -9.03
C GLN A 373 -5.03 -12.04 -9.83
N GLY A 374 -3.78 -11.96 -9.36
CA GLY A 374 -2.68 -11.45 -10.18
C GLY A 374 -1.47 -10.97 -9.41
N LEU A 375 -0.63 -10.17 -10.05
CA LEU A 375 0.46 -9.44 -9.40
C LEU A 375 0.03 -7.99 -9.13
N GLY A 376 0.43 -7.43 -8.01
CA GLY A 376 0.12 -6.05 -7.68
C GLY A 376 0.62 -5.06 -8.74
N THR A 377 -0.09 -3.96 -8.89
CA THR A 377 0.24 -2.91 -9.86
C THR A 377 -0.02 -1.53 -9.29
N TYR A 378 0.34 -0.50 -10.04
CA TYR A 378 0.12 0.88 -9.70
C TYR A 378 -0.81 1.55 -10.71
N ASP A 379 -1.88 2.15 -10.21
CA ASP A 379 -2.82 2.95 -10.98
C ASP A 379 -2.37 4.41 -10.98
N TRP A 380 -1.87 4.85 -12.14
CA TRP A 380 -1.44 6.22 -12.34
C TRP A 380 -2.61 7.21 -12.28
N GLN A 381 -3.83 6.86 -12.66
CA GLN A 381 -4.93 7.84 -12.71
C GLN A 381 -5.38 8.25 -11.32
N ASP A 382 -5.45 7.29 -10.40
CA ASP A 382 -6.03 7.47 -9.06
C ASP A 382 -4.98 7.51 -7.93
N HIS A 383 -3.68 7.41 -8.30
CA HIS A 383 -2.55 7.37 -7.38
C HIS A 383 -2.74 6.31 -6.29
N SER A 384 -2.95 5.07 -6.72
CA SER A 384 -3.20 3.93 -5.84
C SER A 384 -2.42 2.69 -6.26
N LEU A 385 -1.88 1.96 -5.29
CA LEU A 385 -1.40 0.60 -5.45
C LEU A 385 -2.63 -0.34 -5.46
N LEU A 386 -2.78 -1.13 -6.51
CA LEU A 386 -3.83 -2.14 -6.61
C LEU A 386 -3.25 -3.50 -6.26
N LEU A 387 -3.81 -4.13 -5.23
CA LEU A 387 -3.37 -5.43 -4.75
C LEU A 387 -4.49 -6.45 -4.92
N PRO A 388 -4.32 -7.48 -5.75
CA PRO A 388 -5.30 -8.54 -5.85
C PRO A 388 -5.43 -9.26 -4.50
N ALA A 389 -6.65 -9.52 -4.06
CA ALA A 389 -6.95 -10.29 -2.87
C ALA A 389 -6.29 -11.68 -2.93
N PHE A 390 -6.13 -12.23 -4.13
CA PHE A 390 -5.51 -13.53 -4.41
C PHE A 390 -4.22 -13.33 -5.22
N PRO A 391 -3.05 -13.14 -4.60
CA PRO A 391 -1.82 -12.92 -5.34
C PRO A 391 -1.41 -14.15 -6.15
N SER A 392 -0.90 -13.93 -7.36
CA SER A 392 -0.23 -14.94 -8.16
C SER A 392 1.21 -15.09 -7.65
N GLY A 393 1.48 -16.10 -6.82
CA GLY A 393 2.74 -16.29 -6.13
C GLY A 393 2.63 -15.90 -4.65
N SER A 394 3.63 -15.24 -4.09
CA SER A 394 3.56 -14.76 -2.70
C SER A 394 2.97 -13.35 -2.60
N ALA A 395 2.39 -13.02 -1.43
CA ALA A 395 1.96 -11.66 -1.11
C ALA A 395 3.11 -10.65 -1.26
N GLU A 396 4.30 -11.01 -0.76
CA GLU A 396 5.51 -10.19 -0.85
C GLU A 396 5.92 -9.90 -2.30
N GLN A 397 5.81 -10.90 -3.19
CA GLN A 397 6.06 -10.73 -4.62
C GLN A 397 5.03 -9.76 -5.23
N SER A 398 3.75 -9.96 -4.96
CA SER A 398 2.67 -9.10 -5.47
C SER A 398 2.85 -7.63 -5.04
N LEU A 399 3.14 -7.41 -3.77
CA LEU A 399 3.44 -6.08 -3.20
C LEU A 399 4.68 -5.45 -3.84
N SER A 400 5.75 -6.22 -4.01
CA SER A 400 6.99 -5.74 -4.64
C SER A 400 6.78 -5.33 -6.10
N TYR A 401 5.91 -6.02 -6.84
CA TYR A 401 5.50 -5.62 -8.19
C TYR A 401 4.70 -4.32 -8.20
N ALA A 402 3.75 -4.14 -7.26
CA ALA A 402 3.02 -2.89 -7.13
C ALA A 402 3.96 -1.71 -6.85
N LEU A 403 4.92 -1.88 -5.94
CA LEU A 403 5.94 -0.87 -5.66
C LEU A 403 6.86 -0.65 -6.87
N GLY A 404 7.27 -1.70 -7.58
CA GLY A 404 8.11 -1.59 -8.77
C GLY A 404 7.44 -0.78 -9.88
N THR A 405 6.15 -1.03 -10.14
CA THR A 405 5.35 -0.25 -11.10
C THR A 405 5.21 1.21 -10.66
N PHE A 406 4.96 1.45 -9.37
CA PHE A 406 4.96 2.81 -8.82
C PHE A 406 6.30 3.52 -9.01
N ARG A 407 7.43 2.89 -8.66
CA ARG A 407 8.76 3.48 -8.83
C ARG A 407 9.07 3.78 -10.28
N TRP A 408 8.72 2.86 -11.18
CA TRP A 408 8.92 3.08 -12.60
C TRP A 408 8.09 4.25 -13.11
N ASP A 409 6.79 4.27 -12.84
CA ASP A 409 5.95 5.29 -13.44
C ASP A 409 6.20 6.67 -12.80
N SER A 410 6.43 6.73 -11.48
CA SER A 410 6.68 7.99 -10.74
C SER A 410 8.06 8.60 -10.96
N ASP A 411 8.95 7.91 -11.68
CA ASP A 411 10.25 8.42 -12.09
C ASP A 411 10.12 9.42 -13.26
N GLU A 412 9.52 10.57 -12.98
CA GLU A 412 9.32 11.69 -13.92
C GLU A 412 10.66 12.32 -14.33
N ASP A 413 11.58 12.46 -13.38
CA ASP A 413 12.93 13.01 -13.58
C ASP A 413 13.92 12.01 -14.20
N ARG A 414 13.46 10.78 -14.49
CA ARG A 414 14.22 9.69 -15.11
C ARG A 414 15.49 9.30 -14.35
N VAL A 415 15.49 9.46 -13.03
CA VAL A 415 16.60 9.12 -12.12
C VAL A 415 16.85 7.62 -12.08
N LEU A 416 15.80 6.80 -12.26
CA LEU A 416 15.91 5.34 -12.32
C LEU A 416 15.99 4.85 -13.78
N LYS A 417 15.11 5.38 -14.65
CA LYS A 417 14.99 4.98 -16.05
C LYS A 417 16.28 5.16 -16.84
N ASN A 418 16.99 6.28 -16.65
CA ASN A 418 18.22 6.56 -17.40
C ASN A 418 19.34 5.56 -17.05
N PRO A 419 19.77 5.40 -15.78
CA PRO A 419 20.81 4.42 -15.45
C PRO A 419 20.39 2.98 -15.72
N TYR A 420 19.11 2.62 -15.53
CA TYR A 420 18.63 1.27 -15.86
C TYR A 420 18.68 1.00 -17.37
N GLY A 421 18.31 1.96 -18.21
CA GLY A 421 18.39 1.85 -19.67
C GLY A 421 19.83 1.77 -20.22
N GLN A 422 20.83 2.17 -19.44
CA GLN A 422 22.25 2.08 -19.83
C GLN A 422 22.84 0.67 -19.66
N ILE A 423 22.18 -0.21 -18.90
CA ILE A 423 22.56 -1.62 -18.75
C ILE A 423 22.54 -2.28 -20.13
N ARG A 424 23.58 -3.05 -20.45
CA ARG A 424 23.81 -3.58 -21.81
C ARG A 424 22.60 -4.35 -22.35
N GLU A 425 21.95 -5.11 -21.50
CA GLU A 425 20.78 -5.94 -21.80
C GLU A 425 19.48 -5.13 -22.02
N HIS A 426 19.48 -3.83 -21.75
CA HIS A 426 18.29 -2.97 -21.79
C HIS A 426 18.35 -1.89 -22.86
N ARG A 427 19.54 -1.62 -23.44
CA ARG A 427 19.74 -0.56 -24.46
C ARG A 427 18.85 -0.69 -25.71
N SER A 428 18.48 -1.90 -26.08
CA SER A 428 17.64 -2.18 -27.26
C SER A 428 16.17 -2.48 -26.92
N LYS A 429 15.79 -2.46 -25.64
CA LYS A 429 14.41 -2.76 -25.23
C LYS A 429 13.50 -1.57 -25.50
N SER A 430 12.26 -1.86 -25.86
CA SER A 430 11.21 -0.83 -25.84
C SER A 430 10.99 -0.32 -24.41
N VAL A 431 10.38 0.86 -24.26
CA VAL A 431 10.05 1.41 -22.93
C VAL A 431 9.18 0.44 -22.13
N LEU A 432 8.24 -0.26 -22.79
CA LEU A 432 7.35 -1.24 -22.16
C LEU A 432 8.11 -2.50 -21.71
N ASP A 433 8.98 -3.04 -22.57
CA ASP A 433 9.80 -4.21 -22.21
C ASP A 433 10.79 -3.90 -21.09
N MET A 434 11.31 -2.68 -21.08
CA MET A 434 12.19 -2.19 -20.03
C MET A 434 11.44 -2.02 -18.71
N ALA A 435 10.22 -1.47 -18.72
CA ALA A 435 9.36 -1.38 -17.54
C ALA A 435 9.07 -2.77 -16.93
N ALA A 436 8.69 -3.72 -17.79
CA ALA A 436 8.43 -5.10 -17.37
C ALA A 436 9.67 -5.80 -16.81
N SER A 437 10.85 -5.49 -17.35
CA SER A 437 12.14 -5.99 -16.83
C SER A 437 12.47 -5.36 -15.49
N PHE A 438 12.30 -4.05 -15.36
CA PHE A 438 12.55 -3.31 -14.13
C PHE A 438 11.69 -3.84 -12.98
N CYS A 439 10.40 -4.06 -13.20
CA CYS A 439 9.50 -4.57 -12.16
C CYS A 439 9.92 -5.98 -11.68
N LYS A 440 10.41 -6.83 -12.58
CA LYS A 440 10.95 -8.15 -12.24
C LYS A 440 12.21 -8.04 -11.39
N ASP A 441 13.17 -7.21 -11.84
CA ASP A 441 14.43 -7.03 -11.13
C ASP A 441 14.23 -6.36 -9.77
N TYR A 442 13.32 -5.38 -9.69
CA TYR A 442 12.91 -4.73 -8.46
C TYR A 442 12.24 -5.70 -7.49
N CYS A 443 11.38 -6.59 -7.98
CA CYS A 443 10.83 -7.65 -7.15
C CYS A 443 11.93 -8.55 -6.57
N VAL A 444 12.92 -8.96 -7.37
CA VAL A 444 14.06 -9.76 -6.87
C VAL A 444 14.90 -8.96 -5.88
N TRP A 445 15.14 -7.68 -6.15
CA TRP A 445 15.86 -6.79 -5.25
C TRP A 445 15.23 -6.76 -3.86
N MET A 446 13.92 -6.48 -3.80
CA MET A 446 13.19 -6.34 -2.54
C MET A 446 13.04 -7.65 -1.79
N THR A 447 12.76 -8.75 -2.50
CA THR A 447 12.45 -10.05 -1.85
C THR A 447 13.67 -10.91 -1.57
N ARG A 448 14.80 -10.67 -2.23
CA ARG A 448 16.03 -11.49 -2.13
C ARG A 448 17.27 -10.66 -1.80
N GLU A 449 17.64 -9.67 -2.63
CA GLU A 449 18.90 -8.94 -2.47
C GLU A 449 18.98 -8.15 -1.16
N ARG A 450 17.88 -7.49 -0.78
CA ARG A 450 17.76 -6.77 0.50
C ARG A 450 17.87 -7.67 1.73
N LYS A 451 17.65 -8.99 1.54
CA LYS A 451 17.82 -10.01 2.58
C LYS A 451 19.21 -10.67 2.56
N GLY A 452 20.12 -10.17 1.73
CA GLY A 452 21.51 -10.63 1.62
C GLY A 452 21.77 -11.70 0.54
N TYR A 453 20.77 -12.09 -0.24
CA TYR A 453 20.95 -13.06 -1.33
C TYR A 453 21.39 -12.37 -2.62
N ARG A 454 22.52 -12.78 -3.20
CA ARG A 454 22.97 -12.27 -4.51
C ARG A 454 22.38 -13.09 -5.65
N VAL A 455 21.34 -12.57 -6.30
CA VAL A 455 20.54 -13.24 -7.34
C VAL A 455 20.56 -12.47 -8.67
N LEU A 456 20.54 -11.14 -8.63
CA LEU A 456 20.54 -10.30 -9.82
C LEU A 456 21.85 -10.40 -10.60
N PRO A 457 21.83 -10.25 -11.94
CA PRO A 457 23.04 -10.10 -12.74
C PRO A 457 23.92 -8.96 -12.22
N ARG A 458 25.24 -9.10 -12.36
CA ARG A 458 26.21 -8.17 -11.76
C ARG A 458 25.99 -6.70 -12.16
N GLU A 459 25.70 -6.42 -13.44
CA GLU A 459 25.43 -5.05 -13.91
C GLU A 459 24.16 -4.49 -13.27
N THR A 460 23.07 -5.28 -13.23
CA THR A 460 21.81 -4.91 -12.60
C THR A 460 21.96 -4.69 -11.10
N HIS A 461 22.64 -5.60 -10.39
CA HIS A 461 22.92 -5.45 -8.96
C HIS A 461 23.68 -4.16 -8.67
N ASN A 462 24.74 -3.85 -9.43
CA ASN A 462 25.51 -2.62 -9.25
C ASN A 462 24.66 -1.38 -9.50
N ALA A 463 23.81 -1.40 -10.54
CA ALA A 463 22.90 -0.31 -10.83
C ALA A 463 21.89 -0.11 -9.70
N PHE A 464 21.27 -1.19 -9.20
CA PHE A 464 20.32 -1.16 -8.10
C PHE A 464 20.96 -0.74 -6.77
N GLN A 465 22.21 -1.12 -6.51
CA GLN A 465 22.96 -0.59 -5.37
C GLN A 465 23.11 0.94 -5.47
N GLY A 466 23.46 1.47 -6.65
CA GLY A 466 23.55 2.92 -6.84
C GLY A 466 22.20 3.66 -6.74
N MET A 467 21.10 2.98 -7.10
CA MET A 467 19.75 3.55 -7.09
C MET A 467 19.05 3.49 -5.72
N PHE A 468 19.21 2.38 -4.98
CA PHE A 468 18.37 2.05 -3.82
C PHE A 468 19.15 1.72 -2.55
N ALA A 469 20.49 1.59 -2.61
CA ALA A 469 21.24 1.44 -1.36
C ALA A 469 21.18 2.76 -0.58
N PRO A 470 21.08 2.71 0.77
CA PRO A 470 21.12 3.91 1.60
C PRO A 470 22.37 4.72 1.24
N ARG A 471 22.17 5.95 0.76
CA ARG A 471 23.28 6.88 0.63
C ARG A 471 23.78 7.15 2.04
N ARG A 472 25.06 6.90 2.29
CA ARG A 472 25.71 7.50 3.44
C ARG A 472 25.71 8.99 3.15
N ASP A 473 24.89 9.74 3.87
CA ASP A 473 24.97 11.20 3.85
C ASP A 473 26.39 11.54 4.34
N ASP A 474 27.19 12.13 3.45
CA ASP A 474 28.55 12.63 3.74
C ASP A 474 28.51 13.80 4.73
#